data_AF-A0A2D4PVN9-F1
#
_entry.id   AF-A0A2D4PVN9-F1
#
_cell.length_a   1.000
_cell.length_b   1.000
_cell.length_c   1.000
_cell.angle_alpha   90.00
_cell.angle_beta   90.00
_cell.angle_gamma   90.00
#
_symmetry.space_group_name_H-M   'P 1'
#
loop_
_entity.id
_entity.type
_entity.pdbx_description
1 polymer ?
#
loop_
_entity_poly.entity_id
_entity_poly.type
_entity_poly.pdbx_seq_one_letter_code
_entity_poly.pdbx_strand_id
1 'polypeptide(L)'
;EIPDSLVRNSSGSLVVAWNEAASGSLDRIAPLRPLRGCGSRRAPWFTEELQEMKRQKRCLERRWRASNSESDRSLLRAFIRTYLVAIRAAKCSHFSASTESRPAALFRATRSLLNVQETGEPLQGRAEEFVQFLSDK
;
A
#
# COMPACT_ATOMS: atom_id res chain seq x y z
N GLU A 1 -29.51 14.40 36.23
CA GLU A 1 -30.69 13.61 36.60
C GLU A 1 -30.66 12.33 35.78
N ILE A 2 -30.76 11.17 36.45
CA ILE A 2 -30.74 9.86 35.77
C ILE A 2 -32.16 9.61 35.24
N PRO A 3 -32.37 9.31 33.95
CA PRO A 3 -33.72 9.14 33.41
C PRO A 3 -34.45 7.94 34.04
N ASP A 4 -35.71 8.14 34.44
CA ASP A 4 -36.59 7.18 35.14
C ASP A 4 -36.83 5.85 34.40
N SER A 5 -36.44 5.75 33.12
CA SER A 5 -36.47 4.51 32.36
C SER A 5 -35.46 3.46 32.83
N LEU A 6 -34.46 3.85 33.64
CA LEU A 6 -33.44 2.96 34.19
C LEU A 6 -33.91 2.17 35.42
N VAL A 7 -35.02 2.56 36.06
CA VAL A 7 -35.47 1.98 37.34
C VAL A 7 -36.29 0.69 37.16
N ARG A 8 -36.73 0.37 35.93
CA ARG A 8 -37.62 -0.78 35.65
C ARG A 8 -36.97 -1.94 34.88
N ASN A 9 -35.71 -1.82 34.48
CA ASN A 9 -35.09 -2.78 33.57
C ASN A 9 -34.17 -3.74 34.34
N SER A 10 -34.29 -5.05 34.11
CA SER A 10 -33.33 -6.02 34.66
C SER A 10 -31.92 -5.67 34.17
N SER A 11 -30.90 -5.95 34.98
CA SER A 11 -29.50 -5.62 34.65
C SER A 11 -29.09 -6.11 33.26
N GLY A 12 -29.62 -7.26 32.83
CA GLY A 12 -29.41 -7.79 31.47
C GLY A 12 -29.97 -6.90 30.36
N SER A 13 -31.16 -6.31 30.55
CA SER A 13 -31.77 -5.40 29.56
C SER A 13 -30.95 -4.11 29.40
N LEU A 14 -30.37 -3.60 30.48
CA LEU A 14 -29.49 -2.43 30.43
C LEU A 14 -28.19 -2.70 29.68
N VAL A 15 -27.57 -3.85 29.92
CA VAL A 15 -26.35 -4.27 29.22
C VAL A 15 -26.60 -4.41 27.72
N VAL A 16 -27.75 -4.98 27.33
CA VAL A 16 -28.12 -5.11 25.90
C VAL A 16 -28.29 -3.73 25.26
N ALA A 17 -29.05 -2.83 25.88
CA ALA A 17 -29.25 -1.48 25.36
C ALA A 17 -27.94 -0.70 25.22
N TRP A 18 -27.03 -0.86 26.18
CA TRP A 18 -25.71 -0.24 26.14
C TRP A 18 -24.85 -0.80 25.00
N ASN A 19 -24.83 -2.13 24.84
CA ASN A 19 -24.09 -2.77 23.77
C ASN A 19 -24.62 -2.36 22.38
N GLU A 20 -25.93 -2.28 22.19
CA GLU A 20 -26.51 -1.82 20.93
C GLU A 20 -26.14 -0.37 20.60
N ALA A 21 -26.22 0.54 21.59
CA ALA A 21 -25.85 1.93 21.41
C ALA A 21 -24.34 2.10 21.12
N ALA A 22 -23.50 1.33 21.80
CA ALA A 22 -22.06 1.33 21.61
C ALA A 22 -21.67 0.77 20.23
N SER A 23 -22.24 -0.38 19.83
CA SER A 23 -22.01 -0.98 18.52
C SER A 23 -22.49 -0.06 17.39
N GLY A 24 -23.69 0.54 17.49
CA GLY A 24 -24.17 1.48 16.47
C GLY A 24 -23.30 2.73 16.33
N SER A 25 -22.73 3.21 17.44
CA SER A 25 -21.77 4.33 17.42
C SER A 25 -20.45 3.93 16.77
N LEU A 26 -19.95 2.73 17.08
CA LEU A 26 -18.73 2.18 16.48
C LEU A 26 -18.91 1.93 14.98
N ASP A 27 -20.05 1.39 14.54
CA ASP A 27 -20.33 1.16 13.13
C ASP A 27 -20.45 2.48 12.33
N ARG A 28 -20.91 3.56 12.98
CA ARG A 28 -20.98 4.89 12.37
C ARG A 28 -19.60 5.55 12.22
N ILE A 29 -18.76 5.44 13.25
CA ILE A 29 -17.43 6.09 13.28
C ILE A 29 -16.39 5.24 12.52
N ALA A 30 -16.48 3.92 12.65
CA ALA A 30 -15.52 2.94 12.15
C ALA A 30 -16.25 1.70 11.59
N PRO A 31 -16.99 1.85 10.48
CA PRO A 31 -17.68 0.73 9.86
C PRO A 31 -16.69 -0.38 9.54
N LEU A 32 -17.07 -1.63 9.80
CA LEU A 32 -16.27 -2.79 9.43
C LEU A 32 -16.14 -2.84 7.91
N ARG A 33 -14.99 -2.41 7.41
CA ARG A 33 -14.64 -2.54 6.00
C ARG A 33 -14.04 -3.93 5.80
N PRO A 34 -14.53 -4.73 4.83
CA PRO A 34 -13.82 -5.94 4.46
C PRO A 34 -12.39 -5.52 4.11
N LEU A 35 -11.42 -6.14 4.77
CA LEU A 35 -10.02 -5.98 4.43
C LEU A 35 -9.94 -6.31 2.94
N ARG A 36 -9.67 -5.29 2.11
CA ARG A 36 -9.38 -5.55 0.70
C ARG A 36 -8.18 -6.47 0.73
N GLY A 37 -8.42 -7.74 0.47
CA GLY A 37 -7.38 -8.71 0.25
C GLY A 37 -6.60 -8.20 -0.93
N CYS A 38 -5.54 -7.43 -0.67
CA CYS A 38 -4.53 -7.18 -1.65
C CYS A 38 -3.79 -8.52 -1.76
N GLY A 39 -4.46 -9.51 -2.37
CA GLY A 39 -3.86 -10.76 -2.78
C GLY A 39 -2.63 -10.33 -3.54
N SER A 40 -1.47 -10.66 -2.98
CA SER A 40 -0.17 -10.08 -3.32
C SER A 40 -0.09 -9.99 -4.84
N ARG A 41 -0.38 -8.79 -5.39
CA ARG A 41 -0.32 -8.56 -6.83
C ARG A 41 1.16 -8.49 -7.08
N ARG A 42 1.77 -9.67 -7.20
CA ARG A 42 3.20 -9.84 -7.28
C ARG A 42 3.64 -8.99 -8.45
N ALA A 43 4.62 -8.12 -8.18
CA ALA A 43 5.10 -7.23 -9.21
C ALA A 43 5.56 -8.09 -10.41
N PRO A 44 5.13 -7.79 -11.65
CA PRO A 44 5.45 -8.63 -12.80
C PRO A 44 6.96 -8.79 -13.05
N TRP A 45 7.77 -7.84 -12.59
CA TRP A 45 9.23 -7.89 -12.64
C TRP A 45 9.87 -8.76 -11.54
N PHE A 46 9.10 -9.29 -10.58
CA PHE A 46 9.62 -10.08 -9.47
C PHE A 46 9.64 -11.59 -9.81
N THR A 47 10.71 -11.99 -10.50
CA THR A 47 10.94 -13.35 -11.01
C THR A 47 11.08 -14.40 -9.90
N GLU A 48 11.07 -15.68 -10.29
CA GLU A 48 11.30 -16.81 -9.37
C GLU A 48 12.73 -16.80 -8.80
N GLU A 49 13.71 -16.44 -9.61
CA GLU A 49 15.10 -16.25 -9.17
C GLU A 49 15.21 -15.25 -8.01
N LEU A 50 14.56 -14.08 -8.13
CA LEU A 50 14.54 -13.09 -7.05
C LEU A 50 13.83 -13.58 -5.78
N GLN A 51 12.88 -14.51 -5.91
CA GLN A 51 12.25 -15.14 -4.75
C GLN A 51 13.21 -16.08 -4.03
N GLU A 52 13.92 -16.91 -4.80
CA GLU A 52 14.89 -17.82 -4.25
C GLU A 52 16.02 -17.04 -3.57
N MET A 53 16.52 -15.98 -4.22
CA MET A 53 17.47 -15.07 -3.58
C MET A 53 16.91 -14.45 -2.29
N LYS A 54 15.64 -14.03 -2.28
CA LYS A 54 15.00 -13.50 -1.06
C LYS A 54 14.90 -14.55 0.05
N ARG A 55 14.63 -15.82 -0.28
CA ARG A 55 14.61 -16.94 0.68
C ARG A 55 16.02 -17.20 1.22
N GLN A 56 17.02 -17.28 0.33
CA GLN A 56 18.43 -17.46 0.70
C GLN A 56 18.94 -16.33 1.60
N LYS A 57 18.59 -15.08 1.31
CA LYS A 57 18.88 -13.94 2.20
C LYS A 57 18.35 -14.21 3.61
N ARG A 58 17.10 -14.68 3.75
CA ARG A 58 16.51 -14.99 5.06
C ARG A 58 17.23 -16.16 5.74
N CYS A 59 17.67 -17.17 4.99
CA CYS A 59 18.46 -18.26 5.53
C CYS A 59 19.82 -17.78 6.07
N LEU A 60 20.54 -16.93 5.32
CA LEU A 60 21.80 -16.32 5.76
C LEU A 60 21.60 -15.42 6.97
N GLU A 61 20.49 -14.66 7.01
CA GLU A 61 20.14 -13.82 8.14
C GLU A 61 19.88 -14.63 9.41
N ARG A 62 19.16 -15.76 9.31
CA ARG A 62 18.95 -16.68 10.44
C ARG A 62 20.26 -17.33 10.88
N ARG A 63 21.10 -17.75 9.94
CA ARG A 63 22.43 -18.32 10.23
C ARG A 63 23.28 -17.34 11.02
N TRP A 64 23.39 -16.10 10.55
CA TRP A 64 24.13 -15.05 11.26
C TRP A 64 23.55 -14.76 12.65
N ARG A 65 22.21 -14.73 12.80
CA ARG A 65 21.61 -14.57 14.14
C ARG A 65 21.91 -15.72 15.09
N ALA A 66 22.03 -16.94 14.57
CA ALA A 66 22.33 -18.11 15.39
C ALA A 66 23.82 -18.20 15.76
N SER A 67 24.72 -17.91 14.82
CA SER A 67 26.17 -18.01 15.04
C SER A 67 26.77 -16.74 15.67
N ASN A 68 26.14 -15.58 15.47
CA ASN A 68 26.65 -14.25 15.78
C ASN A 68 28.09 -13.99 15.27
N SER A 69 28.50 -14.70 14.22
CA SER A 69 29.87 -14.65 13.69
C SER A 69 30.05 -13.49 12.71
N GLU A 70 31.27 -12.94 12.66
CA GLU A 70 31.58 -11.87 11.70
C GLU A 70 31.68 -12.38 10.26
N SER A 71 32.10 -13.64 10.08
CA SER A 71 32.15 -14.29 8.78
C SER A 71 30.76 -14.44 8.16
N ASP A 72 29.77 -14.92 8.92
CA ASP A 72 28.38 -15.02 8.45
C ASP A 72 27.77 -13.62 8.20
N ARG A 73 28.15 -12.62 9.01
CA ARG A 73 27.74 -11.22 8.79
C ARG A 73 28.26 -10.68 7.46
N SER A 74 29.53 -10.96 7.15
CA SER A 74 30.17 -10.55 5.90
C SER A 74 29.55 -11.25 4.69
N LEU A 75 29.27 -12.55 4.81
CA LEU A 75 28.57 -13.34 3.78
C LEU A 75 27.17 -12.76 3.49
N LEU A 76 26.40 -12.46 4.54
CA LEU A 76 25.07 -11.83 4.41
C LEU A 76 25.18 -10.47 3.71
N ARG A 77 26.16 -9.64 4.08
CA ARG A 77 26.36 -8.32 3.45
C ARG A 77 26.70 -8.44 1.96
N ALA A 78 27.60 -9.34 1.60
CA ALA A 78 27.94 -9.62 0.21
C ALA A 78 26.70 -10.08 -0.57
N PHE A 79 25.94 -11.03 -0.01
CA PHE A 79 24.72 -11.55 -0.62
C PHE A 79 23.65 -10.46 -0.82
N ILE A 80 23.47 -9.56 0.15
CA ILE A 80 22.54 -8.43 0.03
C ILE A 80 22.92 -7.53 -1.16
N ARG A 81 24.21 -7.26 -1.38
CA ARG A 81 24.67 -6.46 -2.51
C ARG A 81 24.32 -7.12 -3.84
N THR A 82 24.61 -8.43 -3.98
CA THR A 82 24.27 -9.20 -5.19
C THR A 82 22.76 -9.20 -5.45
N TYR A 83 21.96 -9.44 -4.41
CA TYR A 83 20.50 -9.40 -4.50
C TYR A 83 19.96 -8.04 -4.95
N LEU A 84 20.52 -6.93 -4.46
CA LEU A 84 20.10 -5.58 -4.87
C LEU A 84 20.45 -5.30 -6.33
N VAL A 85 21.61 -5.78 -6.81
CA VAL A 85 21.99 -5.68 -8.23
C VAL A 85 20.99 -6.45 -9.11
N ALA A 86 20.64 -7.69 -8.72
CA ALA A 86 19.66 -8.50 -9.45
C ALA A 86 18.28 -7.83 -9.49
N ILE A 87 17.80 -7.25 -8.38
CA ILE A 87 16.55 -6.48 -8.35
C ILE A 87 16.62 -5.30 -9.33
N ARG A 88 17.72 -4.56 -9.33
CA ARG A 88 17.89 -3.42 -10.24
C ARG A 88 17.84 -3.87 -11.69
N ALA A 89 18.54 -4.95 -12.04
CA ALA A 89 18.54 -5.51 -13.39
C ALA A 89 17.14 -5.95 -13.83
N ALA A 90 16.41 -6.68 -12.99
CA ALA A 90 15.05 -7.13 -13.29
C ALA A 90 14.08 -5.95 -13.49
N LYS A 91 14.18 -4.92 -12.65
CA LYS A 91 13.40 -3.68 -12.82
C LYS A 91 13.75 -2.98 -14.13
N CYS A 92 15.04 -2.78 -14.41
CA CYS A 92 15.49 -2.15 -15.65
C CYS A 92 14.95 -2.90 -16.87
N SER A 93 15.12 -4.22 -16.93
CA SER A 93 14.59 -5.04 -18.04
C SER A 93 13.08 -4.84 -18.26
N HIS A 94 12.28 -4.90 -17.19
CA HIS A 94 10.83 -4.74 -17.29
C HIS A 94 10.41 -3.33 -17.72
N PHE A 95 11.00 -2.30 -17.11
CA PHE A 95 10.62 -0.93 -17.41
C PHE A 95 11.16 -0.48 -18.77
N SER A 96 12.38 -0.86 -19.17
CA SER A 96 12.92 -0.58 -20.51
C SER A 96 12.02 -1.18 -21.60
N ALA A 97 11.63 -2.44 -21.47
CA ALA A 97 10.69 -3.08 -22.41
C ALA A 97 9.32 -2.36 -22.46
N SER A 98 8.85 -1.84 -21.32
CA SER A 98 7.58 -1.10 -21.24
C SER A 98 7.65 0.28 -21.91
N THR A 99 8.83 0.90 -21.97
CA THR A 99 9.03 2.24 -22.54
C THR A 99 9.25 2.26 -24.04
N GLU A 100 9.83 1.21 -24.61
CA GLU A 100 10.12 1.13 -26.06
C GLU A 100 8.85 0.97 -26.91
N SER A 101 7.79 0.38 -26.35
CA SER A 101 6.63 -0.03 -27.14
C SER A 101 5.65 1.12 -27.46
N ARG A 102 5.48 2.13 -26.58
CA ARG A 102 4.46 3.18 -26.75
C ARG A 102 4.76 4.47 -25.96
N PRO A 103 4.76 5.66 -26.57
CA PRO A 103 4.92 6.93 -25.84
C PRO A 103 3.83 7.17 -24.77
N ALA A 104 2.61 6.68 -24.97
CA ALA A 104 1.57 6.72 -23.94
C ALA A 104 1.88 5.84 -22.69
N ALA A 105 2.68 4.78 -22.85
CA ALA A 105 3.12 3.95 -21.73
C ALA A 105 4.19 4.66 -20.88
N LEU A 106 5.07 5.45 -21.51
CA LEU A 106 6.01 6.34 -20.81
C LEU A 106 5.26 7.31 -19.90
N PHE A 107 4.27 8.04 -20.42
CA PHE A 107 3.49 8.99 -19.61
C PHE A 107 2.76 8.32 -18.44
N ARG A 108 2.19 7.11 -18.65
CA ARG A 108 1.56 6.33 -17.57
C ARG A 108 2.57 5.85 -16.53
N ALA A 109 3.74 5.37 -16.94
CA ALA A 109 4.81 4.93 -16.04
C ALA A 109 5.32 6.09 -15.20
N THR A 110 5.57 7.25 -15.81
CA THR A 110 6.00 8.47 -15.11
C THR A 110 4.96 8.93 -14.09
N ARG A 111 3.67 8.96 -14.46
CA ARG A 111 2.58 9.28 -13.52
C ARG A 111 2.49 8.30 -12.34
N SER A 112 2.64 7.00 -12.61
CA SER A 112 2.62 5.96 -11.58
C SER A 112 3.83 6.03 -10.63
N LEU A 113 5.00 6.43 -11.11
CA LEU A 113 6.21 6.57 -10.28
C LEU A 113 6.18 7.83 -9.43
N LEU A 114 5.60 8.91 -9.96
CA LEU A 114 5.48 10.19 -9.28
C LEU A 114 4.32 10.24 -8.29
N ASN A 115 3.54 9.16 -8.14
CA ASN A 115 2.31 9.14 -7.33
C ASN A 115 1.44 10.37 -7.58
N VAL A 116 1.36 10.82 -8.84
CA VAL A 116 0.32 11.76 -9.25
C VAL A 116 -0.97 10.96 -9.24
N GLN A 117 -1.50 10.72 -8.04
CA GLN A 117 -2.91 10.44 -7.89
C GLN A 117 -3.59 11.62 -8.54
N GLU A 118 -4.37 11.33 -9.58
CA GLU A 118 -5.46 12.20 -9.94
C GLU A 118 -6.35 12.21 -8.68
N THR A 119 -6.09 13.14 -7.76
CA THR A 119 -7.13 13.76 -6.95
C THR A 119 -8.05 14.39 -7.99
N GLY A 120 -8.89 13.55 -8.60
CA GLY A 120 -9.93 13.93 -9.51
C GLY A 120 -10.98 14.67 -8.70
N GLU A 121 -10.67 15.89 -8.32
CA GLU A 121 -11.63 16.96 -8.55
C GLU A 121 -11.74 17.02 -10.09
N PRO A 122 -12.87 16.63 -10.69
CA PRO A 122 -13.08 16.97 -12.08
C PRO A 122 -12.93 18.49 -12.15
N LEU A 123 -11.91 18.97 -12.87
CA LEU A 123 -11.77 20.40 -13.12
C LEU A 123 -13.00 20.81 -13.94
N GLN A 124 -14.04 21.22 -13.23
CA GLN A 124 -15.29 21.71 -13.74
C GLN A 124 -15.03 23.11 -14.27
N GLY A 125 -14.43 23.18 -15.45
CA GLY A 125 -14.13 24.42 -16.14
C GLY A 125 -13.89 24.11 -17.61
N ARG A 126 -14.74 24.66 -18.48
CA ARG A 126 -14.58 24.52 -19.93
C ARG A 126 -13.33 25.31 -20.32
N ALA A 127 -12.50 24.77 -21.22
CA ALA A 127 -11.28 25.45 -21.68
C ALA A 127 -11.55 26.87 -22.23
N GLU A 128 -12.78 27.10 -22.70
CA GLU A 128 -13.27 28.40 -23.15
C GLU A 128 -13.22 29.49 -22.07
N GLU A 129 -13.46 29.15 -20.79
CA GLU A 129 -13.45 30.10 -19.67
C GLU A 129 -12.03 30.64 -19.40
N PHE A 130 -11.02 29.81 -19.66
CA PHE A 130 -9.61 30.18 -19.49
C PHE A 130 -9.14 31.16 -20.56
N VAL A 131 -9.67 31.07 -21.78
CA VAL A 131 -9.38 32.01 -22.87
C VAL A 131 -10.00 33.38 -22.59
N GLN A 132 -11.20 33.39 -22.01
CA GLN A 132 -11.89 34.62 -21.63
C GLN A 132 -11.10 35.40 -20.56
N PHE A 133 -10.55 34.71 -19.55
CA PHE A 133 -9.74 35.32 -18.49
C PHE A 133 -8.48 36.05 -19.01
N LEU A 134 -7.82 35.51 -20.04
CA LEU A 134 -6.65 36.15 -20.64
C LEU A 134 -7.02 37.32 -21.56
N SER A 135 -8.26 37.35 -22.03
CA SER A 135 -8.77 38.43 -22.88
C SER A 135 -9.28 39.62 -22.05
N ASP A 136 -9.58 39.40 -20.77
CA ASP A 136 -10.08 40.41 -19.81
C ASP A 136 -8.95 41.12 -19.02
N LYS A 137 -7.70 40.98 -19.47
CA LYS A 137 -6.51 41.59 -18.87
C LYS A 137 -5.70 42.38 -19.89
#